data_AF-A0AAW6R721-F1
#
_entry.id   AF-A0AAW6R721-F1
#
_cell.length_a   1.000
_cell.length_b   1.000
_cell.length_c   1.000
_cell.angle_alpha   90.00
_cell.angle_beta   90.00
_cell.angle_gamma   90.00
#
_symmetry.space_group_name_H-M   'P 1'
#
loop_
_entity.id
_entity.type
_entity.pdbx_description
1 polymer ?
#
loop_
_entity_poly.entity_id
_entity_poly.type
_entity_poly.pdbx_seq_one_letter_code
_entity_poly.pdbx_strand_id
1 'polypeptide(L)'
;MTPTSSVATSDPELSGSSRSSVLMRTGGVVAAMAAVGLVAGACSSDDSGSAGTTAAETSTSTATDGATGEQYKDGDYTAEGGYISPGGPQKVGVTVTLSNDVITAVSVDTSQTKGPSVEYQGKFAGGISDVVVGKNINDIDVDKVSGSSLTSGGFNEAIEKIKQEAIN
;
A
#
# COMPACT_ATOMS: atom_id res chain seq x y z
N MET A 1 38.04 -47.35 -21.61
CA MET A 1 37.81 -48.34 -20.55
C MET A 1 36.81 -47.76 -19.58
N THR A 2 35.70 -48.46 -19.30
CA THR A 2 34.97 -48.36 -18.02
C THR A 2 35.72 -49.21 -16.97
N PRO A 3 35.48 -49.08 -15.65
CA PRO A 3 34.20 -49.33 -14.96
C PRO A 3 33.43 -48.04 -14.61
N THR A 4 32.12 -48.01 -14.34
CA THR A 4 31.13 -49.01 -13.89
C THR A 4 31.14 -49.31 -12.38
N SER A 5 30.42 -48.48 -11.62
CA SER A 5 29.72 -48.91 -10.40
C SER A 5 28.44 -48.09 -10.24
N SER A 6 27.43 -48.68 -9.61
CA SER A 6 26.09 -48.16 -9.40
C SER A 6 25.53 -48.75 -8.10
N VAL A 7 24.26 -48.47 -7.78
CA VAL A 7 23.53 -48.89 -6.56
C VAL A 7 23.92 -48.09 -5.29
N ALA A 8 23.00 -47.71 -4.38
CA ALA A 8 21.58 -47.35 -4.51
C ALA A 8 21.11 -46.66 -3.20
N THR A 9 19.90 -46.10 -3.25
CA THR A 9 18.93 -45.95 -2.12
C THR A 9 19.41 -45.30 -0.81
N SER A 10 18.89 -44.10 -0.57
CA SER A 10 18.30 -43.74 0.73
C SER A 10 17.09 -42.85 0.48
N ASP A 11 16.04 -43.05 1.26
CA ASP A 11 14.67 -42.59 0.97
C ASP A 11 14.40 -41.10 1.24
N PRO A 12 13.31 -40.53 0.67
CA PRO A 12 12.92 -39.15 0.91
C PRO A 12 12.25 -38.96 2.28
N GLU A 13 12.91 -38.22 3.18
CA GLU A 13 12.35 -37.83 4.48
C GLU A 13 11.20 -36.81 4.34
N LEU A 14 9.97 -37.32 4.26
CA LEU A 14 8.73 -36.56 4.28
C LEU A 14 8.34 -36.12 5.70
N SER A 15 8.92 -35.02 6.21
CA SER A 15 8.26 -34.24 7.28
C SER A 15 8.75 -32.79 7.37
N GLY A 16 7.86 -31.84 7.06
CA GLY A 16 8.17 -30.40 7.03
C GLY A 16 6.94 -29.49 7.13
N SER A 17 5.94 -29.91 7.91
CA SER A 17 4.61 -29.28 8.15
C SER A 17 4.28 -28.00 7.36
N SER A 18 3.57 -28.14 6.24
CA SER A 18 2.69 -27.07 5.75
C SER A 18 1.63 -26.77 6.82
N ARG A 19 1.85 -25.73 7.63
CA ARG A 19 0.86 -25.25 8.60
C ARG A 19 -0.17 -24.39 7.89
N SER A 20 -1.08 -25.06 7.19
CA SER A 20 -2.24 -24.46 6.55
C SER A 20 -3.16 -23.86 7.62
N SER A 21 -2.99 -22.57 7.89
CA SER A 21 -3.82 -21.80 8.82
C SER A 21 -5.18 -21.47 8.20
N VAL A 22 -5.99 -22.52 8.00
CA VAL A 22 -7.38 -22.41 7.51
C VAL A 22 -8.25 -21.77 8.60
N LEU A 23 -8.27 -20.44 8.64
CA LEU A 23 -9.17 -19.69 9.51
C LEU A 23 -10.53 -19.52 8.81
N MET A 24 -11.36 -20.56 8.91
CA MET A 24 -12.65 -20.64 8.25
C MET A 24 -13.79 -20.01 9.07
N ARG A 25 -14.65 -19.22 8.40
CA ARG A 25 -15.97 -18.72 8.87
C ARG A 25 -15.86 -17.62 9.95
N THR A 26 -16.71 -16.59 9.99
CA THR A 26 -18.18 -16.65 9.91
C THR A 26 -18.77 -15.25 9.62
N GLY A 27 -19.96 -15.20 9.00
CA GLY A 27 -20.89 -14.07 9.17
C GLY A 27 -20.96 -13.10 7.99
N GLY A 28 -22.04 -13.20 7.21
CA GLY A 28 -22.47 -12.13 6.31
C GLY A 28 -23.86 -11.63 6.71
N VAL A 29 -24.14 -10.35 6.47
CA VAL A 29 -25.49 -9.76 6.52
C VAL A 29 -25.66 -8.91 5.27
N VAL A 30 -26.69 -9.21 4.47
CA VAL A 30 -27.09 -8.39 3.33
C VAL A 30 -28.12 -7.38 3.82
N ALA A 31 -27.81 -6.08 3.70
CA ALA A 31 -28.70 -4.99 4.08
C ALA A 31 -29.21 -4.24 2.83
N ALA A 32 -30.07 -4.89 2.05
CA ALA A 32 -30.81 -4.21 1.00
C ALA A 32 -31.93 -3.35 1.63
N MET A 33 -31.93 -2.04 1.35
CA MET A 33 -32.99 -1.12 1.75
C MET A 33 -33.65 -0.52 0.52
N ALA A 34 -34.98 -0.61 0.47
CA ALA A 34 -35.76 -0.36 -0.74
C ALA A 34 -36.15 1.12 -0.91
N ALA A 35 -36.24 1.57 -2.16
CA ALA A 35 -36.76 2.89 -2.50
C ALA A 35 -38.30 2.88 -2.56
N VAL A 36 -38.94 3.82 -1.85
CA VAL A 36 -40.33 4.24 -2.03
C VAL A 36 -40.37 5.76 -1.86
N GLY A 37 -41.17 6.49 -2.64
CA GLY A 37 -41.30 7.94 -2.57
C GLY A 37 -42.70 8.43 -2.95
N LEU A 38 -42.82 9.73 -3.31
CA LEU A 38 -44.04 10.47 -3.71
C LEU A 38 -45.01 10.84 -2.54
N VAL A 39 -45.63 12.03 -2.47
CA VAL A 39 -45.42 13.31 -3.20
C VAL A 39 -46.14 14.52 -2.53
N ALA A 40 -45.69 15.74 -2.86
CA ALA A 40 -46.40 17.04 -2.95
C ALA A 40 -46.98 17.79 -1.72
N GLY A 41 -46.68 19.10 -1.68
CA GLY A 41 -47.53 20.20 -1.18
C GLY A 41 -47.04 20.91 0.09
N ALA A 42 -47.22 22.23 0.28
CA ALA A 42 -47.51 23.34 -0.64
C ALA A 42 -47.15 24.69 0.05
N CYS A 43 -46.85 25.74 -0.72
CA CYS A 43 -46.21 26.99 -0.27
C CYS A 43 -47.01 27.88 0.71
N SER A 44 -46.31 28.55 1.65
CA SER A 44 -46.57 29.95 2.04
C SER A 44 -45.36 30.56 2.77
N SER A 45 -45.27 31.89 2.85
CA SER A 45 -44.07 32.67 3.27
C SER A 45 -44.46 33.77 4.28
N ASP A 46 -43.58 34.57 4.90
CA ASP A 46 -42.11 34.78 4.80
C ASP A 46 -41.47 34.54 6.21
N ASP A 47 -40.34 35.08 6.72
CA ASP A 47 -39.37 36.13 6.34
C ASP A 47 -38.01 35.94 7.08
N SER A 48 -36.98 36.73 6.74
CA SER A 48 -35.81 37.12 7.55
C SER A 48 -35.04 36.03 8.33
N GLY A 49 -33.97 35.49 7.72
CA GLY A 49 -33.09 34.52 8.42
C GLY A 49 -31.65 34.27 7.90
N SER A 50 -31.22 34.88 6.79
CA SER A 50 -29.84 34.84 6.25
C SER A 50 -29.15 33.47 6.09
N ALA A 51 -29.31 32.86 4.90
CA ALA A 51 -28.37 32.02 4.14
C ALA A 51 -27.45 30.98 4.87
N GLY A 52 -27.49 29.69 4.55
CA GLY A 52 -28.38 29.03 3.57
C GLY A 52 -28.00 27.59 3.20
N THR A 53 -28.94 26.95 2.49
CA THR A 53 -28.78 25.73 1.67
C THR A 53 -28.43 24.43 2.40
N THR A 54 -29.48 23.66 2.72
CA THR A 54 -29.42 22.20 2.69
C THR A 54 -29.09 21.72 1.28
N ALA A 55 -28.11 20.82 1.17
CA ALA A 55 -28.03 19.88 0.05
C ALA A 55 -27.67 18.50 0.62
N ALA A 56 -28.52 17.50 0.35
CA ALA A 56 -28.08 16.12 0.40
C ALA A 56 -27.50 15.82 -0.98
N GLU A 57 -26.25 15.37 -1.05
CA GLU A 57 -25.74 14.75 -2.26
C GLU A 57 -24.95 13.50 -1.92
N THR A 58 -25.02 12.54 -2.84
CA THR A 58 -24.19 11.34 -2.83
C THR A 58 -22.72 11.77 -2.75
N SER A 59 -21.91 11.12 -1.91
CA SER A 59 -20.45 11.19 -2.02
C SER A 59 -20.00 10.46 -3.28
N THR A 60 -20.20 11.12 -4.42
CA THR A 60 -19.60 10.77 -5.70
C THR A 60 -18.11 10.61 -5.47
N SER A 61 -17.58 9.42 -5.73
CA SER A 61 -16.16 9.22 -5.89
C SER A 61 -15.71 10.06 -7.09
N THR A 62 -15.31 11.30 -6.85
CA THR A 62 -14.72 12.16 -7.89
C THR A 62 -13.50 11.43 -8.43
N ALA A 63 -13.60 10.98 -9.68
CA ALA A 63 -12.49 10.36 -10.37
C ALA A 63 -11.32 11.35 -10.39
N THR A 64 -10.18 10.95 -9.83
CA THR A 64 -8.93 11.67 -9.98
C THR A 64 -8.46 11.48 -11.42
N ASP A 65 -8.91 12.37 -12.31
CA ASP A 65 -8.31 12.57 -13.63
C ASP A 65 -6.85 13.00 -13.43
N GLY A 66 -5.95 12.01 -13.46
CA GLY A 66 -4.71 12.07 -12.68
C GLY A 66 -3.52 11.30 -13.21
N ALA A 67 -3.55 10.83 -14.46
CA ALA A 67 -2.35 10.56 -15.25
C ALA A 67 -2.70 10.26 -16.72
N THR A 68 -2.26 11.11 -17.66
CA THR A 68 -2.08 10.70 -19.06
C THR A 68 -0.75 9.95 -19.22
N GLY A 69 -0.51 8.99 -18.32
CA GLY A 69 0.72 8.22 -18.18
C GLY A 69 0.43 6.72 -18.23
N GLU A 70 1.48 5.92 -18.08
CA GLU A 70 1.39 4.46 -18.10
C GLU A 70 0.63 3.98 -16.84
N GLN A 71 -0.50 3.31 -17.06
CA GLN A 71 -1.33 2.77 -15.97
C GLN A 71 -0.57 1.67 -15.23
N TYR A 72 -0.45 1.79 -13.91
CA TYR A 72 0.15 0.76 -13.08
C TYR A 72 -0.85 -0.39 -12.87
N LYS A 73 -0.36 -1.62 -12.87
CA LYS A 73 -1.21 -2.76 -12.53
C LYS A 73 -1.49 -2.82 -11.02
N ASP A 74 -2.71 -3.21 -10.68
CA ASP A 74 -3.11 -3.52 -9.31
C ASP A 74 -2.35 -4.75 -8.78
N GLY A 75 -1.78 -4.67 -7.58
CA GLY A 75 -0.98 -5.76 -7.00
C GLY A 75 -0.10 -5.37 -5.81
N ASP A 76 0.57 -6.36 -5.24
CA ASP A 76 1.60 -6.20 -4.21
C ASP A 76 3.00 -6.20 -4.85
N TYR A 77 3.72 -5.09 -4.71
CA TYR A 77 5.05 -4.86 -5.28
C TYR A 77 6.09 -4.72 -4.19
N THR A 78 7.34 -5.14 -4.42
CA THR A 78 8.40 -5.05 -3.40
C THR A 78 9.78 -4.78 -3.99
N ALA A 79 10.39 -3.66 -3.59
CA ALA A 79 11.72 -3.25 -4.02
C ALA A 79 12.61 -2.85 -2.84
N GLU A 80 13.92 -3.01 -3.01
CA GLU A 80 14.91 -2.37 -2.15
C GLU A 80 15.34 -1.02 -2.76
N GLY A 81 15.48 0.01 -1.92
CA GLY A 81 16.18 1.25 -2.28
C GLY A 81 17.37 1.51 -1.35
N GLY A 82 18.37 2.23 -1.85
CA GLY A 82 19.62 2.53 -1.16
C GLY A 82 19.70 3.97 -0.68
N TYR A 83 20.55 4.23 0.30
CA TYR A 83 20.97 5.58 0.64
C TYR A 83 22.34 5.59 1.33
N ILE A 84 23.01 6.74 1.33
CA ILE A 84 24.28 6.91 2.06
C ILE A 84 24.00 7.57 3.40
N SER A 85 24.55 6.99 4.47
CA SER A 85 24.56 7.55 5.81
C SER A 85 26.00 7.88 6.26
N PRO A 86 26.19 8.68 7.32
CA PRO A 86 27.52 8.83 7.94
C PRO A 86 28.12 7.50 8.45
N GLY A 87 27.32 6.46 8.66
CA GLY A 87 27.75 5.09 8.98
C GLY A 87 28.03 4.21 7.76
N GLY A 88 28.04 4.77 6.54
CA GLY A 88 28.20 4.02 5.28
C GLY A 88 26.89 3.83 4.51
N PRO A 89 26.91 3.06 3.41
CA PRO A 89 25.72 2.76 2.62
C PRO A 89 24.71 1.94 3.43
N GLN A 90 23.43 2.19 3.20
CA GLN A 90 22.28 1.55 3.83
C GLN A 90 21.28 1.13 2.75
N LYS A 91 20.38 0.21 3.10
CA LYS A 91 19.22 -0.16 2.30
C LYS A 91 17.95 -0.05 3.13
N VAL A 92 16.82 0.02 2.46
CA VAL A 92 15.48 -0.15 3.02
C VAL A 92 14.67 -1.01 2.05
N GLY A 93 13.95 -2.02 2.58
CA GLY A 93 12.98 -2.79 1.80
C GLY A 93 11.62 -2.10 1.87
N VAL A 94 10.92 -1.99 0.75
CA VAL A 94 9.61 -1.34 0.67
C VAL A 94 8.64 -2.25 -0.07
N THR A 95 7.51 -2.54 0.55
CA THR A 95 6.37 -3.25 -0.06
C THR A 95 5.19 -2.29 -0.17
N VAL A 96 4.53 -2.27 -1.33
CA VAL A 96 3.38 -1.39 -1.62
C VAL A 96 2.26 -2.21 -2.26
N THR A 97 1.04 -2.05 -1.76
CA THR A 97 -0.17 -2.57 -2.41
C THR A 97 -0.80 -1.46 -3.25
N LEU A 98 -0.73 -1.59 -4.57
CA LEU A 98 -1.32 -0.68 -5.56
C LEU A 98 -2.75 -1.10 -5.91
N SER A 99 -3.64 -0.12 -6.04
CA SER A 99 -4.90 -0.28 -6.78
C SER A 99 -5.32 1.02 -7.43
N ASN A 100 -5.66 1.00 -8.73
CA ASN A 100 -6.06 2.18 -9.52
C ASN A 100 -5.06 3.35 -9.36
N ASP A 101 -3.77 3.05 -9.57
CA ASP A 101 -2.60 3.93 -9.33
C ASP A 101 -2.43 4.45 -7.88
N VAL A 102 -3.30 4.09 -6.93
CA VAL A 102 -3.28 4.56 -5.53
C VAL A 102 -2.63 3.54 -4.60
N ILE A 103 -1.79 4.04 -3.68
CA ILE A 103 -1.21 3.24 -2.59
C ILE A 103 -2.30 2.94 -1.56
N THR A 104 -2.71 1.69 -1.46
CA THR A 104 -3.73 1.23 -0.49
C THR A 104 -3.11 0.70 0.81
N ALA A 105 -1.88 0.18 0.74
CA ALA A 105 -1.07 -0.18 1.90
C ALA A 105 0.42 0.00 1.59
N VAL A 106 1.23 0.21 2.63
CA VAL A 106 2.70 0.25 2.57
C VAL A 106 3.28 -0.48 3.77
N SER A 107 4.41 -1.14 3.57
CA SER A 107 5.24 -1.73 4.63
C SER A 107 6.72 -1.46 4.33
N VAL A 108 7.53 -1.33 5.38
CA VAL A 108 8.95 -1.02 5.28
C VAL A 108 9.76 -2.01 6.09
N ASP A 109 10.54 -2.85 5.40
CA ASP A 109 11.47 -3.78 6.04
C ASP A 109 12.78 -3.09 6.41
N THR A 110 13.13 -3.21 7.69
CA THR A 110 14.32 -2.66 8.33
C THR A 110 15.20 -3.77 8.94
N SER A 111 14.84 -5.05 8.74
CA SER A 111 15.49 -6.24 9.31
C SER A 111 16.97 -6.34 9.02
N GLN A 112 17.40 -5.90 7.82
CA GLN A 112 18.79 -5.91 7.38
C GLN A 112 19.63 -4.76 7.96
N THR A 113 19.00 -3.71 8.49
CA THR A 113 19.64 -2.47 8.93
C THR A 113 20.41 -2.65 10.23
N LYS A 114 21.55 -1.96 10.37
CA LYS A 114 22.51 -2.13 11.48
C LYS A 114 23.05 -0.77 11.94
N GLY A 115 23.60 -0.72 13.15
CA GLY A 115 24.17 0.50 13.72
C GLY A 115 23.12 1.61 13.95
N PRO A 116 23.51 2.90 13.89
CA PRO A 116 22.62 4.02 14.28
C PRO A 116 21.39 4.17 13.37
N SER A 117 21.45 3.67 12.13
CA SER A 117 20.35 3.74 11.17
C SER A 117 19.09 3.00 11.59
N VAL A 118 19.19 2.02 12.50
CA VAL A 118 18.03 1.23 12.99
C VAL A 118 16.98 2.15 13.63
N GLU A 119 17.40 3.15 14.41
CA GLU A 119 16.48 4.11 15.04
C GLU A 119 15.75 4.97 14.00
N TYR A 120 16.48 5.49 13.02
CA TYR A 120 15.93 6.37 11.98
C TYR A 120 15.01 5.62 11.01
N GLN A 121 15.36 4.40 10.62
CA GLN A 121 14.49 3.57 9.79
C GLN A 121 13.25 3.09 10.55
N GLY A 122 13.38 2.70 11.83
CA GLY A 122 12.22 2.34 12.66
C GLY A 122 11.22 3.50 12.80
N LYS A 123 11.72 4.72 13.03
CA LYS A 123 10.89 5.94 13.04
C LYS A 123 10.22 6.23 11.69
N PHE A 124 10.92 6.00 10.59
CA PHE A 124 10.39 6.16 9.23
C PHE A 124 9.28 5.14 8.96
N ALA A 125 9.56 3.85 9.17
CA ALA A 125 8.61 2.75 8.99
C ALA A 125 7.34 2.91 9.84
N GLY A 126 7.49 3.43 11.07
CA GLY A 126 6.36 3.70 11.97
C GLY A 126 5.52 4.94 11.66
N GLY A 127 5.83 5.72 10.62
CA GLY A 127 5.06 6.92 10.23
C GLY A 127 4.87 7.11 8.73
N ILE A 128 5.45 6.27 7.87
CA ILE A 128 5.35 6.41 6.41
C ILE A 128 3.94 6.19 5.89
N SER A 129 3.17 5.29 6.51
CA SER A 129 1.80 4.96 6.10
C SER A 129 0.87 6.17 6.14
N ASP A 130 0.99 7.00 7.19
CA ASP A 130 0.22 8.24 7.35
C ASP A 130 0.55 9.30 6.28
N VAL A 131 1.69 9.15 5.60
CA VAL A 131 2.18 10.08 4.56
C VAL A 131 1.80 9.62 3.15
N VAL A 132 1.76 8.31 2.87
CA VAL A 132 1.63 7.79 1.49
C VAL A 132 0.34 7.00 1.20
N VAL A 133 -0.34 6.45 2.20
CA VAL A 133 -1.57 5.68 1.96
C VAL A 133 -2.71 6.62 1.53
N GLY A 134 -3.45 6.22 0.49
CA GLY A 134 -4.51 7.03 -0.13
C GLY A 134 -4.01 8.07 -1.14
N LYS A 135 -2.72 8.09 -1.49
CA LYS A 135 -2.15 8.93 -2.57
C LYS A 135 -1.93 8.13 -3.86
N ASN A 136 -2.00 8.82 -5.00
CA ASN A 136 -1.51 8.28 -6.26
C ASN A 136 0.01 8.08 -6.19
N ILE A 137 0.53 6.95 -6.69
CA ILE A 137 1.96 6.64 -6.61
C ILE A 137 2.83 7.64 -7.40
N ASN A 138 2.29 8.28 -8.44
CA ASN A 138 3.00 9.32 -9.20
C ASN A 138 3.38 10.50 -8.30
N ASP A 139 2.49 10.92 -7.39
CA ASP A 139 2.65 12.08 -6.49
C ASP A 139 3.55 11.80 -5.26
N ILE A 140 4.13 10.60 -5.17
CA ILE A 140 5.00 10.22 -4.05
C ILE A 140 6.41 10.77 -4.25
N ASP A 141 6.68 11.88 -3.56
CA ASP A 141 8.00 12.32 -3.15
C ASP A 141 7.97 12.59 -1.63
N VAL A 142 8.95 12.06 -0.89
CA VAL A 142 9.01 12.13 0.56
C VAL A 142 10.31 12.80 1.00
N ASP A 143 10.24 14.02 1.54
CA ASP A 143 11.39 14.68 2.17
C ASP A 143 11.84 13.95 3.46
N LYS A 144 10.90 13.77 4.39
CA LYS A 144 11.20 13.41 5.79
C LYS A 144 9.99 12.83 6.51
N VAL A 145 10.18 11.70 7.18
CA VAL A 145 9.17 11.09 8.07
C VAL A 145 9.78 10.89 9.46
N SER A 146 9.05 11.31 10.51
CA SER A 146 9.45 11.12 11.92
C SER A 146 10.87 11.58 12.27
N GLY A 147 11.39 12.58 11.54
CA GLY A 147 12.75 13.10 11.69
C GLY A 147 13.82 12.45 10.78
N SER A 148 13.55 11.29 10.15
CA SER A 148 14.46 10.68 9.17
C SER A 148 14.20 11.24 7.77
N SER A 149 15.23 11.85 7.17
CA SER A 149 15.23 12.25 5.75
C SER A 149 16.13 11.40 4.86
N LEU A 150 17.16 10.75 5.41
CA LEU A 150 18.04 9.87 4.63
C LEU A 150 17.32 8.57 4.23
N THR A 151 16.45 8.05 5.09
CA THR A 151 15.61 6.88 4.74
C THR A 151 14.61 7.20 3.63
N SER A 152 14.13 8.45 3.54
CA SER A 152 13.22 8.87 2.49
C SER A 152 13.82 8.76 1.09
N GLY A 153 15.11 9.08 0.92
CA GLY A 153 15.81 8.90 -0.35
C GLY A 153 15.80 7.43 -0.83
N GLY A 154 16.05 6.49 0.09
CA GLY A 154 15.93 5.06 -0.20
C GLY A 154 14.50 4.59 -0.42
N PHE A 155 13.52 5.19 0.27
CA PHE A 155 12.10 4.92 0.02
C PHE A 155 11.67 5.38 -1.39
N ASN A 156 12.04 6.61 -1.78
CA ASN A 156 11.79 7.14 -3.12
C ASN A 156 12.43 6.25 -4.21
N GLU A 157 13.69 5.83 -4.03
CA GLU A 157 14.37 4.91 -4.98
C GLU A 157 13.63 3.56 -5.11
N ALA A 158 13.03 3.06 -4.02
CA ALA A 158 12.21 1.86 -4.07
C ALA A 158 10.86 2.10 -4.78
N ILE A 159 10.22 3.25 -4.56
CA ILE A 159 8.99 3.65 -5.27
C ILE A 159 9.25 3.81 -6.78
N GLU A 160 10.37 4.38 -7.20
CA GLU A 160 10.73 4.46 -8.63
C GLU A 160 10.88 3.08 -9.28
N LYS A 161 11.39 2.09 -8.55
CA LYS A 161 11.48 0.70 -9.01
C LYS A 161 10.11 0.01 -9.05
N ILE A 162 9.27 0.25 -8.06
CA ILE A 162 7.88 -0.27 -8.02
C ILE A 162 7.06 0.29 -9.19
N LYS A 163 7.22 1.58 -9.52
CA LYS A 163 6.63 2.19 -10.74
C LYS A 163 7.10 1.45 -12.00
N GLN A 164 8.40 1.20 -12.15
CA GLN A 164 8.96 0.45 -13.28
C GLN A 164 8.49 -1.01 -13.33
N GLU A 165 8.30 -1.66 -12.19
CA GLU A 165 7.82 -3.05 -12.09
C GLU A 165 6.34 -3.15 -12.50
N ALA A 166 5.48 -2.28 -11.96
CA ALA A 166 4.02 -2.34 -12.12
C ALA A 166 3.50 -2.03 -13.54
N ILE A 167 4.34 -1.52 -14.44
CA ILE A 167 3.97 -1.29 -15.85
C ILE A 167 4.05 -2.58 -16.69
N ASN A 168 4.88 -3.57 -16.33
CA ASN A 168 5.14 -4.80 -17.12
C ASN A 168 3.97 -5.79 -17.13
#